data_AF-A0A512RQ18-F1
#
_entry.id   AF-A0A512RQ18-F1
#
_cell.length_a   1.000
_cell.length_b   1.000
_cell.length_c   1.000
_cell.angle_alpha   90.00
_cell.angle_beta   90.00
_cell.angle_gamma   90.00
#
_symmetry.space_group_name_H-M   'P 1'
#
loop_
_entity.id
_entity.type
_entity.pdbx_description
1 polymer ?
#
loop_
_entity_poly.entity_id
_entity_poly.type
_entity_poly.pdbx_seq_one_letter_code
_entity_poly.pdbx_strand_id
1 'polypeptide(L)'
;MKKLIFIKALLLLIIPIMLVAYPTPTATRVADQTFELVPGGDPEDPLDWVVIIIVPCPGTGRICAMIIFDSDIYTLAEATAAGNPAWAGLPKVNQPSSGLAADMAAALASPNDPYIAPSGRIIYKRS
;
A
#
# COMPACT_ATOMS: atom_id res chain seq x y z
N MET A 1 7.67 60.83 -10.82
CA MET A 1 6.44 60.02 -10.62
C MET A 1 6.36 58.77 -11.51
N LYS A 2 6.86 58.78 -12.77
CA LYS A 2 6.81 57.59 -13.67
C LYS A 2 7.60 56.35 -13.21
N LYS A 3 8.70 56.52 -12.45
CA LYS A 3 9.54 55.40 -11.97
C LYS A 3 8.88 54.51 -10.91
N LEU A 4 7.93 55.05 -10.14
CA LEU A 4 7.24 54.32 -9.07
C LEU A 4 6.15 53.37 -9.59
N ILE A 5 5.62 53.66 -10.79
CA ILE A 5 4.58 52.85 -11.46
C ILE A 5 5.21 51.61 -12.10
N PHE A 6 6.43 51.75 -12.65
CA PHE A 6 7.15 50.66 -13.30
C PHE A 6 7.57 49.55 -12.32
N ILE A 7 7.97 49.91 -11.10
CA ILE A 7 8.39 48.94 -10.07
C ILE A 7 7.20 48.11 -9.56
N LYS A 8 6.02 48.72 -9.42
CA LYS A 8 4.79 48.01 -9.02
C LYS A 8 4.31 47.02 -10.08
N ALA A 9 4.44 47.39 -11.36
CA ALA A 9 4.09 46.49 -12.47
C ALA A 9 5.04 45.28 -12.56
N LEU A 10 6.34 45.47 -12.26
CA LEU A 10 7.33 44.38 -12.27
C LEU A 10 7.13 43.39 -11.12
N LEU A 11 6.77 43.88 -9.92
CA LEU A 11 6.48 43.02 -8.75
C LEU A 11 5.23 42.16 -8.92
N LEU A 12 4.22 42.64 -9.65
CA LEU A 12 2.99 41.90 -9.93
C LEU A 12 3.19 40.74 -10.93
N LEU A 13 4.26 40.76 -11.72
CA LEU A 13 4.56 39.73 -12.73
C LEU A 13 5.38 38.55 -12.19
N ILE A 14 6.02 38.68 -11.03
CA ILE A 14 6.92 37.65 -10.47
C ILE A 14 6.16 36.66 -9.56
N ILE A 15 5.03 37.08 -8.99
CA ILE A 15 4.23 36.28 -8.05
C ILE A 15 3.65 34.98 -8.67
N PRO A 16 3.14 34.95 -9.92
CA PRO A 16 2.56 33.71 -10.46
C PRO A 16 3.59 32.64 -10.88
N ILE A 17 4.88 32.96 -11.01
CA ILE A 17 5.91 32.01 -11.46
C ILE A 17 6.37 31.08 -10.33
N MET A 18 6.29 31.52 -9.07
CA MET A 18 6.72 30.71 -7.91
C MET A 18 5.71 29.63 -7.50
N LEU A 19 4.46 29.67 -8.00
CA LEU A 19 3.42 28.70 -7.63
C LEU A 19 3.44 27.40 -8.44
N VAL A 20 4.27 27.29 -9.49
CA VAL A 20 4.28 26.13 -10.41
C VAL A 20 5.49 25.19 -10.19
N ALA A 21 6.46 25.57 -9.37
CA ALA A 21 7.76 24.88 -9.32
C ALA A 21 7.91 23.79 -8.26
N TYR A 22 6.94 23.61 -7.36
CA TYR A 22 7.02 22.56 -6.33
C TYR A 22 5.84 21.61 -6.51
N PRO A 23 6.01 20.47 -7.21
CA PRO A 23 5.06 19.39 -7.05
C PRO A 23 4.99 19.10 -5.56
N THR A 24 3.79 19.24 -4.98
CA THR A 24 3.54 18.77 -3.63
C THR A 24 4.01 17.32 -3.59
N PRO A 25 4.89 16.93 -2.63
CA PRO A 25 5.25 15.54 -2.48
C PRO A 25 3.94 14.78 -2.34
N THR A 26 3.66 13.92 -3.32
CA THR A 26 2.47 13.09 -3.28
C THR A 26 2.63 12.26 -2.03
N ALA A 27 1.81 12.53 -1.01
CA ALA A 27 1.84 11.75 0.21
C ALA A 27 1.58 10.30 -0.23
N THR A 28 2.61 9.46 -0.17
CA THR A 28 2.47 8.03 -0.42
C THR A 28 1.47 7.56 0.61
N ARG A 29 0.24 7.24 0.18
CA ARG A 29 -0.73 6.63 1.09
C ARG A 29 -0.06 5.35 1.54
N VAL A 30 0.23 5.24 2.84
CA VAL A 30 0.71 4.00 3.42
C VAL A 30 -0.53 3.14 3.61
N ALA A 31 -0.40 1.87 3.24
CA ALA A 31 -1.39 0.87 3.55
C ALA A 31 -1.73 0.90 5.06
N ASP A 32 -2.99 0.65 5.41
CA ASP A 32 -3.52 0.80 6.77
C ASP A 32 -4.19 -0.47 7.32
N GLN A 33 -4.45 -1.47 6.46
CA GLN A 33 -5.11 -2.71 6.86
C GLN A 33 -4.10 -3.81 7.14
N THR A 34 -4.10 -4.32 8.37
CA THR A 34 -3.08 -5.28 8.82
C THR A 34 -3.67 -6.67 8.96
N PHE A 35 -2.99 -7.64 8.35
CA PHE A 35 -3.35 -9.06 8.39
C PHE A 35 -2.18 -9.92 8.83
N GLU A 36 -2.47 -10.98 9.57
CA GLU A 36 -1.54 -12.04 9.96
C GLU A 36 -1.96 -13.34 9.28
N LEU A 37 -0.98 -14.12 8.83
CA LEU A 37 -1.20 -15.48 8.37
C LEU A 37 -1.31 -16.40 9.59
N VAL A 38 -2.37 -17.19 9.67
CA VAL A 38 -2.53 -18.18 10.73
C VAL A 38 -1.32 -19.14 10.76
N PRO A 39 -0.87 -19.60 11.94
CA PRO A 39 0.27 -20.51 12.03
C PRO A 39 0.09 -21.78 11.19
N GLY A 40 0.98 -21.97 10.21
CA GLY A 40 0.93 -23.11 9.29
C GLY A 40 0.02 -22.93 8.08
N GLY A 41 -0.66 -21.78 7.95
CA GLY A 41 -1.53 -21.45 6.83
C GLY A 41 -0.82 -21.31 5.49
N ASP A 42 -1.62 -21.31 4.43
CA ASP A 42 -1.24 -21.03 3.06
C ASP A 42 -1.32 -19.52 2.79
N PRO A 43 -0.21 -18.83 2.47
CA PRO A 43 -0.25 -17.42 2.13
C PRO A 43 -1.11 -17.11 0.88
N GLU A 44 -1.42 -18.10 0.05
CA GLU A 44 -2.25 -17.95 -1.15
C GLU A 44 -3.76 -18.18 -0.88
N ASP A 45 -4.16 -18.69 0.29
CA ASP A 45 -5.58 -18.83 0.67
C ASP A 45 -6.04 -17.60 1.47
N PRO A 46 -7.02 -16.81 0.96
CA PRO A 46 -7.57 -15.69 1.73
C PRO A 46 -8.10 -16.07 3.12
N LEU A 47 -8.58 -17.30 3.32
CA LEU A 47 -9.17 -17.77 4.59
C LEU A 47 -8.15 -17.98 5.70
N ASP A 48 -6.87 -18.09 5.36
CA ASP A 48 -5.78 -18.26 6.32
C ASP A 48 -5.27 -16.92 6.87
N TRP A 49 -5.89 -15.80 6.48
CA TRP A 49 -5.53 -14.46 6.96
C TRP A 49 -6.52 -13.95 8.00
N VAL A 50 -6.00 -13.42 9.09
CA VAL A 50 -6.78 -12.82 10.17
C VAL A 50 -6.42 -11.35 10.36
N VAL A 51 -7.43 -10.52 10.62
CA VAL A 51 -7.24 -9.09 10.91
C VAL A 51 -6.60 -8.92 12.28
N ILE A 52 -5.55 -8.10 12.36
CA ILE A 52 -4.80 -7.84 13.60
C ILE A 52 -4.52 -6.34 13.74
N ILE A 53 -4.19 -5.92 14.96
CA ILE A 53 -3.81 -4.52 15.29
C ILE A 53 -2.32 -4.38 15.65
N ILE A 54 -1.66 -5.48 15.94
CA ILE A 54 -0.22 -5.58 16.24
C ILE A 54 0.28 -6.71 15.34
N VAL A 55 1.49 -6.59 14.83
CA VAL A 55 2.10 -7.60 13.95
C VAL A 55 3.01 -8.54 14.77
N PRO A 56 2.49 -9.66 15.31
CA PRO A 56 3.34 -10.71 15.85
C PRO A 56 3.85 -11.57 14.69
N CYS A 57 5.09 -11.36 14.24
CA CYS A 57 5.70 -12.21 13.22
C CYS A 57 6.83 -13.07 13.81
N PRO A 58 6.54 -14.32 14.22
CA PRO A 58 7.54 -15.23 14.77
C PRO A 58 8.26 -16.06 13.68
N GLY A 59 9.12 -15.46 12.85
CA GLY A 59 10.40 -16.14 12.53
C GLY A 59 10.40 -17.45 11.78
N THR A 60 9.84 -17.54 10.57
CA THR A 60 9.75 -18.84 9.87
C THR A 60 10.33 -18.91 8.46
N GLY A 61 10.92 -17.83 7.91
CA GLY A 61 11.35 -17.80 6.51
C GLY A 61 10.21 -17.71 5.49
N ARG A 62 8.98 -17.49 5.97
CA ARG A 62 7.76 -17.34 5.17
C ARG A 62 7.12 -15.99 5.46
N ILE A 63 6.20 -15.56 4.59
CA ILE A 63 5.34 -14.41 4.87
C ILE A 63 4.48 -14.75 6.09
N CYS A 64 4.40 -13.81 7.03
CA CYS A 64 3.66 -13.97 8.29
C CYS A 64 2.61 -12.87 8.49
N ALA A 65 2.84 -11.69 7.94
CA ALA A 65 1.93 -10.56 8.08
C ALA A 65 2.11 -9.56 6.94
N MET A 66 1.10 -8.74 6.73
CA MET A 66 1.12 -7.69 5.74
C MET A 66 0.27 -6.50 6.16
N ILE A 67 0.66 -5.33 5.67
CA ILE A 67 -0.13 -4.10 5.72
C ILE A 67 -0.44 -3.73 4.27
N ILE A 68 -1.72 -3.77 3.91
CA ILE A 68 -2.24 -3.61 2.55
C ILE A 68 -3.31 -2.51 2.46
N PHE A 69 -3.66 -2.12 1.24
CA PHE A 69 -4.69 -1.10 1.01
C PHE A 69 -6.10 -1.70 1.07
N ASP A 70 -7.10 -0.87 1.34
CA ASP A 70 -8.52 -1.28 1.25
C ASP A 70 -8.87 -1.87 -0.13
N SER A 71 -8.22 -1.41 -1.21
CA SER A 71 -8.43 -1.94 -2.57
C SER A 71 -7.98 -3.39 -2.72
N ASP A 72 -7.08 -3.85 -1.86
CA ASP A 72 -6.56 -5.22 -1.84
C ASP A 72 -7.45 -6.15 -1.01
N ILE A 73 -8.52 -5.64 -0.41
CA ILE A 73 -9.46 -6.42 0.39
C ILE A 73 -10.69 -6.71 -0.44
N TYR A 74 -11.17 -7.94 -0.38
CA TYR A 74 -12.41 -8.34 -1.03
C TYR A 74 -13.60 -7.56 -0.45
N THR A 75 -14.33 -6.88 -1.32
CA THR A 75 -15.72 -6.52 -1.04
C THR A 75 -16.60 -7.77 -1.10
N LEU A 76 -17.79 -7.73 -0.50
CA LEU A 76 -18.75 -8.82 -0.58
C LEU A 76 -19.13 -9.17 -2.02
N ALA A 77 -19.26 -8.17 -2.89
CA ALA A 77 -19.58 -8.36 -4.30
C ALA A 77 -18.45 -9.10 -5.04
N GLU A 78 -17.20 -8.68 -4.83
CA GLU A 78 -16.03 -9.34 -5.43
C GLU A 78 -15.86 -10.78 -4.92
N ALA A 79 -16.01 -11.00 -3.62
CA ALA A 79 -15.93 -12.34 -3.02
C ALA A 79 -16.99 -13.29 -3.60
N THR A 80 -18.22 -12.79 -3.75
CA THR A 80 -19.32 -13.55 -4.38
C THR A 80 -19.04 -13.84 -5.84
N ALA A 81 -18.54 -12.86 -6.60
CA ALA A 81 -18.17 -13.03 -8.00
C ALA A 81 -17.00 -14.01 -8.19
N ALA A 82 -16.07 -14.06 -7.22
CA ALA A 82 -14.97 -15.01 -7.18
C ALA A 82 -15.38 -16.41 -6.72
N GLY A 83 -16.65 -16.62 -6.35
CA GLY A 83 -17.22 -17.93 -6.02
C GLY A 83 -17.18 -18.29 -4.53
N ASN A 84 -16.71 -17.40 -3.65
CA ASN A 84 -16.70 -17.65 -2.21
C ASN A 84 -16.97 -16.37 -1.38
N PRO A 85 -18.23 -16.15 -0.94
CA PRO A 85 -18.59 -14.99 -0.12
C PRO A 85 -17.83 -14.87 1.21
N ALA A 86 -17.25 -15.96 1.73
CA ALA A 86 -16.49 -15.94 2.98
C ALA A 86 -15.17 -15.17 2.85
N TRP A 87 -14.71 -14.86 1.63
CA TRP A 87 -13.55 -14.02 1.40
C TRP A 87 -13.81 -12.53 1.66
N ALA A 88 -15.06 -12.10 1.84
CA ALA A 88 -15.37 -10.70 2.09
C ALA A 88 -14.64 -10.17 3.35
N GLY A 89 -13.92 -9.06 3.20
CA GLY A 89 -13.08 -8.49 4.26
C GLY A 89 -11.69 -9.10 4.37
N LEU A 90 -11.33 -10.08 3.53
CA LEU A 90 -10.02 -10.73 3.52
C LEU A 90 -9.15 -10.24 2.35
N PRO A 91 -7.82 -10.42 2.43
CA PRO A 91 -6.89 -10.03 1.38
C PRO A 91 -7.10 -10.79 0.06
N LYS A 92 -6.98 -10.09 -1.06
CA LYS A 92 -7.03 -10.60 -2.43
C LYS A 92 -5.72 -11.28 -2.85
N VAL A 93 -5.17 -12.15 -2.01
CA VAL A 93 -3.89 -12.84 -2.23
C VAL A 93 -3.89 -13.77 -3.43
N ASN A 94 -5.07 -14.29 -3.78
CA ASN A 94 -5.29 -15.18 -4.93
C ASN A 94 -5.81 -14.46 -6.19
N GLN A 95 -5.92 -13.13 -6.19
CA GLN A 95 -6.38 -12.37 -7.37
C GLN A 95 -5.19 -11.66 -8.02
N PRO A 96 -4.76 -12.09 -9.22
CA PRO A 96 -3.64 -11.46 -9.92
C PRO A 96 -3.85 -9.97 -10.19
N SER A 97 -5.10 -9.54 -10.36
CA SER A 97 -5.47 -8.15 -10.64
C SER A 97 -5.21 -7.18 -9.48
N SER A 98 -5.05 -7.66 -8.24
CA SER A 98 -4.73 -6.79 -7.09
C SER A 98 -3.27 -6.32 -7.09
N GLY A 99 -2.39 -7.06 -7.77
CA GLY A 99 -0.93 -6.89 -7.67
C GLY A 99 -0.34 -7.34 -6.33
N LEU A 100 -1.16 -7.76 -5.36
CA LEU A 100 -0.70 -8.21 -4.04
C LEU A 100 0.16 -9.48 -4.16
N ALA A 101 -0.27 -10.45 -4.96
CA ALA A 101 0.48 -11.69 -5.19
C ALA A 101 1.89 -11.43 -5.75
N ALA A 102 2.04 -10.43 -6.63
CA ALA A 102 3.34 -10.06 -7.18
C ALA A 102 4.25 -9.42 -6.12
N ASP A 103 3.70 -8.54 -5.27
CA ASP A 103 4.45 -7.94 -4.17
C ASP A 103 4.84 -9.00 -3.12
N MET A 104 4.00 -10.00 -2.87
CA MET A 104 4.32 -11.14 -1.99
C MET A 104 5.46 -12.00 -2.54
N ALA A 105 5.44 -12.31 -3.84
CA ALA A 105 6.54 -13.02 -4.49
C ALA A 105 7.85 -12.21 -4.46
N ALA A 106 7.77 -10.89 -4.70
CA ALA A 106 8.93 -9.99 -4.61
C ALA A 106 9.46 -9.88 -3.18
N ALA A 107 8.56 -9.86 -2.19
CA ALA A 107 8.94 -9.93 -0.79
C ALA A 107 9.74 -11.21 -0.54
N LEU A 108 9.23 -12.39 -0.90
CA LEU A 108 9.92 -13.68 -0.65
C LEU A 108 11.34 -13.74 -1.24
N ALA A 109 11.58 -13.08 -2.38
CA ALA A 109 12.89 -12.99 -3.01
C ALA A 109 13.82 -11.92 -2.40
N SER A 110 13.29 -11.00 -1.59
CA SER A 110 14.03 -9.88 -1.02
C SER A 110 14.73 -10.27 0.31
N PRO A 111 15.98 -9.83 0.54
CA PRO A 111 16.63 -10.01 1.83
C PRO A 111 16.14 -9.03 2.92
N ASN A 112 15.39 -7.98 2.54
CA ASN A 112 14.91 -6.96 3.48
C ASN A 112 13.66 -7.40 4.23
N ASP A 113 13.55 -7.04 5.50
CA ASP A 113 12.40 -7.34 6.34
C ASP A 113 12.15 -6.21 7.37
N PRO A 114 10.99 -5.53 7.34
CA PRO A 114 9.90 -5.70 6.39
C PRO A 114 10.32 -5.33 4.96
N TYR A 115 9.72 -6.01 3.99
CA TYR A 115 9.79 -5.60 2.59
C TYR A 115 8.75 -4.51 2.33
N ILE A 116 9.19 -3.33 1.89
CA ILE A 116 8.33 -2.24 1.46
C ILE A 116 8.24 -2.31 -0.07
N ALA A 117 7.07 -2.67 -0.58
CA ALA A 117 6.82 -2.78 -2.02
C ALA A 117 6.79 -1.39 -2.67
N PRO A 118 7.14 -1.27 -3.98
CA PRO A 118 6.97 -0.02 -4.72
C PRO A 118 5.52 0.52 -4.73
N SER A 119 4.55 -0.37 -4.52
CA SER A 119 3.13 -0.04 -4.36
C SER A 119 2.82 0.70 -3.04
N GLY A 120 3.71 0.64 -2.04
CA GLY A 120 3.49 1.16 -0.69
C GLY A 120 2.97 0.14 0.32
N ARG A 121 2.75 -1.12 -0.10
CA ARG A 121 2.42 -2.24 0.80
C ARG A 121 3.64 -2.63 1.63
N ILE A 122 3.39 -3.10 2.85
CA ILE A 122 4.45 -3.57 3.76
C ILE A 122 4.21 -5.05 4.00
N ILE A 123 5.21 -5.88 3.68
CA ILE A 123 5.12 -7.34 3.82
C ILE A 123 6.19 -7.78 4.80
N TYR A 124 5.75 -8.35 5.91
CA TYR A 124 6.62 -8.92 6.91
C TYR A 124 6.91 -10.36 6.52
N LYS A 125 8.20 -10.64 6.43
CA LYS A 125 8.72 -12.00 6.44
C LYS A 125 9.35 -12.17 7.80
N ARG A 126 10.05 -13.27 8.04
CA ARG A 126 11.13 -13.20 9.02
C ARG A 126 12.25 -14.08 8.52
N SER A 127 13.44 -13.50 8.45
CA SER A 127 14.69 -14.16 8.08
C SER A 127 15.10 -15.23 9.08
#